data_AF-A0A3M1JLJ9-F1
#
_entry.id   AF-A0A3M1JLJ9-F1
#
_cell.length_a   1.000
_cell.length_b   1.000
_cell.length_c   1.000
_cell.angle_alpha   90.00
_cell.angle_beta   90.00
_cell.angle_gamma   90.00
#
_symmetry.space_group_name_H-M   'P 1'
#
loop_
_entity.id
_entity.type
_entity.pdbx_description
1 polymer ?
#
loop_
_entity_poly.entity_id
_entity_poly.type
_entity_poly.pdbx_seq_one_letter_code
_entity_poly.pdbx_strand_id
1 'polypeptide(L)'
;MAPAGLLSQSGFHGDLTSKYGDSKNNYNFSESLLNGFYSRDALQAWFQMEYSQPPELGAPFQGVRKLRLNYTTDLMELAVGDIYQIWGRGLMLNQIDDQLIDLDNGLRGLAATLHRGPVTGQILNGKAVLSKRSVEVAGFSDRRSNYRTKHQVFGTDWQIDGGHY
;
A
#
# COMPACT_ATOMS: atom_id res chain seq x y z
N MET A 1 -27.59 24.78 30.13
CA MET A 1 -26.69 23.62 29.96
C MET A 1 -26.59 23.36 28.46
N ALA A 2 -25.52 23.83 27.81
CA ALA A 2 -25.35 23.67 26.36
C ALA A 2 -24.60 22.35 26.09
N PRO A 3 -25.03 21.53 25.11
CA PRO A 3 -24.28 20.34 24.74
C PRO A 3 -22.98 20.76 24.06
N ALA A 4 -21.86 20.27 24.57
CA ALA A 4 -20.57 20.39 23.89
C ALA A 4 -20.63 19.56 22.60
N GLY A 5 -20.73 20.23 21.45
CA GLY A 5 -20.55 19.58 20.15
C GLY A 5 -19.10 19.11 20.03
N LEU A 6 -18.89 17.81 19.87
CA LEU A 6 -17.59 17.26 19.48
C LEU A 6 -17.22 17.83 18.11
N LEU A 7 -16.27 18.74 18.07
CA LEU A 7 -15.67 19.20 16.82
C LEU A 7 -14.82 18.05 16.25
N SER A 8 -15.10 17.68 15.01
CA SER A 8 -14.27 16.79 14.18
C SER A 8 -12.79 17.21 14.26
N GLN A 9 -11.92 16.30 14.68
CA GLN A 9 -10.48 16.54 14.75
C GLN A 9 -9.83 16.05 13.45
N SER A 10 -9.18 16.95 12.74
CA SER A 10 -8.35 16.61 11.58
C SER A 10 -6.89 16.56 11.97
N GLY A 11 -6.19 15.51 11.53
CA GLY A 11 -4.75 15.33 11.72
C GLY A 11 -4.02 15.27 10.39
N PHE A 12 -2.81 15.81 10.37
CA PHE A 12 -1.85 15.58 9.30
C PHE A 12 -0.49 15.25 9.92
N HIS A 13 0.15 14.21 9.39
CA HIS A 13 1.49 13.81 9.74
C HIS A 13 2.26 13.52 8.45
N GLY A 14 3.57 13.78 8.45
CA GLY A 14 4.42 13.43 7.33
C GLY A 14 5.87 13.35 7.76
N ASP A 15 6.64 12.64 6.96
CA ASP A 15 8.06 12.45 7.14
C ASP A 15 8.79 12.57 5.81
N LEU A 16 10.04 13.03 5.88
CA LEU A 16 10.96 13.10 4.76
C LEU A 16 12.17 12.27 5.11
N THR A 17 12.44 11.23 4.31
CA THR A 17 13.65 10.44 4.40
C THR A 17 14.52 10.73 3.19
N SER A 18 15.75 11.18 3.41
CA SER A 18 16.73 11.39 2.34
C SER A 18 17.96 10.53 2.61
N LYS A 19 18.47 9.87 1.58
CA LYS A 19 19.64 9.01 1.63
C LYS A 19 20.59 9.36 0.50
N TYR A 20 21.87 9.32 0.83
CA TYR A 20 22.97 9.43 -0.11
C TYR A 20 24.05 8.43 0.28
N GLY A 21 24.67 7.82 -0.72
CA GLY A 21 25.82 6.96 -0.49
C GLY A 21 26.72 6.90 -1.71
N ASP A 22 28.01 6.71 -1.43
CA ASP A 22 29.06 6.48 -2.41
C ASP A 22 29.68 5.10 -2.12
N SER A 23 30.05 4.38 -3.16
CA SER A 23 30.61 3.04 -3.05
C SER A 23 31.84 2.89 -3.93
N LYS A 24 32.81 2.09 -3.45
CA LYS A 24 34.06 1.77 -4.14
C LYS A 24 33.88 1.10 -5.51
N ASN A 25 32.68 0.64 -5.83
CA ASN A 25 32.31 0.13 -7.15
C ASN A 25 31.83 1.22 -8.13
N ASN A 26 32.14 2.49 -7.86
CA ASN A 26 31.71 3.67 -8.63
C ASN A 26 30.18 3.80 -8.74
N TYR A 27 29.47 3.38 -7.70
CA TYR A 27 28.02 3.53 -7.64
C TYR A 27 27.62 4.50 -6.54
N ASN A 28 27.08 5.64 -6.97
CA ASN A 28 26.57 6.67 -6.09
C ASN A 28 25.05 6.68 -6.19
N PHE A 29 24.37 6.72 -5.05
CA PHE A 29 22.91 6.79 -5.00
C PHE A 29 22.44 8.04 -4.27
N SER A 30 21.26 8.49 -4.68
CA SER A 30 20.54 9.58 -4.02
C SER A 30 19.06 9.28 -4.11
N GLU A 31 18.41 9.26 -2.95
CA GLU A 31 16.98 8.99 -2.81
C GLU A 31 16.38 9.97 -1.83
N SER A 32 15.16 10.41 -2.10
CA SER A 32 14.36 11.20 -1.19
C SER A 32 12.91 10.77 -1.27
N LEU A 33 12.34 10.42 -0.12
CA LEU A 33 10.99 9.92 0.03
C LEU A 33 10.23 10.87 0.95
N LEU A 34 9.11 11.39 0.47
CA LEU A 34 8.18 12.19 1.26
C LEU A 34 6.91 11.37 1.48
N ASN A 35 6.63 11.04 2.73
CA ASN A 35 5.40 10.37 3.13
C ASN A 35 4.45 11.38 3.77
N GLY A 36 3.16 11.23 3.48
CA GLY A 36 2.11 12.02 4.11
C GLY A 36 0.92 11.16 4.49
N PHE A 37 0.37 11.44 5.66
CA PHE A 37 -0.84 10.84 6.18
C PHE A 37 -1.78 11.94 6.67
N TYR A 38 -3.02 11.88 6.20
CA TYR A 38 -4.10 12.75 6.61
C TYR A 38 -5.23 11.91 7.20
N SER A 39 -5.83 12.38 8.29
CA SER A 39 -7.02 11.76 8.86
C SER A 39 -8.03 12.81 9.28
N ARG A 40 -9.31 12.52 9.07
CA ARG A 40 -10.44 13.31 9.56
C ARG A 40 -11.67 12.43 9.66
N ASP A 41 -12.17 12.24 10.87
CA ASP A 41 -13.31 11.38 11.18
C ASP A 41 -13.16 9.98 10.51
N ALA A 42 -14.08 9.64 9.61
CA ALA A 42 -14.08 8.39 8.84
C ALA A 42 -13.08 8.37 7.68
N LEU A 43 -12.51 9.51 7.27
CA LEU A 43 -11.65 9.61 6.11
C LEU A 43 -10.17 9.55 6.50
N GLN A 44 -9.39 8.76 5.79
CA GLN A 44 -7.94 8.77 5.87
C GLN A 44 -7.34 8.79 4.46
N ALA A 45 -6.26 9.53 4.27
CA ALA A 45 -5.51 9.56 3.03
C ALA A 45 -4.04 9.34 3.34
N TRP A 46 -3.40 8.49 2.55
CA TRP A 46 -1.97 8.25 2.61
C TRP A 46 -1.37 8.44 1.23
N PHE A 47 -0.21 9.09 1.15
CA PHE A 47 0.53 9.23 -0.09
C PHE A 47 2.04 9.17 0.15
N GLN A 48 2.76 8.83 -0.91
CA GLN A 48 4.21 8.81 -0.94
C GLN A 48 4.71 9.40 -2.26
N MET A 49 5.57 10.40 -2.18
CA MET A 49 6.36 10.90 -3.30
C MET A 49 7.79 10.38 -3.18
N GLU A 50 8.38 10.02 -4.31
CA GLU A 50 9.76 9.55 -4.37
C GLU A 50 10.52 10.32 -5.46
N TYR A 51 11.75 10.70 -5.13
CA TYR A 51 12.75 11.23 -6.05
C TYR A 51 14.05 10.44 -5.86
N SER A 52 14.34 9.52 -6.78
CA SER A 52 15.48 8.60 -6.69
C SER A 52 16.26 8.54 -8.01
N GLN A 53 17.47 9.09 -8.00
CA GLN A 53 18.34 9.19 -9.17
C GLN A 53 19.83 8.98 -8.83
N PRO A 54 20.35 7.76 -9.02
CA PRO A 54 19.64 6.48 -9.01
C PRO A 54 19.42 5.98 -7.57
N PRO A 55 18.46 5.07 -7.34
CA PRO A 55 18.18 4.51 -6.02
C PRO A 55 19.28 3.58 -5.50
N GLU A 56 19.30 3.30 -4.19
CA GLU A 56 20.13 2.26 -3.57
C GLU A 56 19.74 0.88 -4.13
N LEU A 57 18.44 0.62 -4.29
CA LEU A 57 17.91 -0.58 -4.90
C LEU A 57 16.67 -0.26 -5.76
N GLY A 58 16.50 -0.97 -6.86
CA GLY A 58 15.38 -0.78 -7.78
C GLY A 58 15.68 0.16 -8.94
N ALA A 59 14.62 0.50 -9.68
CA ALA A 59 14.68 1.38 -10.84
C ALA A 59 14.53 2.85 -10.42
N PRO A 60 15.24 3.81 -11.06
CA PRO A 60 15.01 5.23 -10.83
C PRO A 60 13.55 5.61 -10.96
N PHE A 61 13.06 6.40 -10.02
CA PHE A 61 11.66 6.81 -9.96
C PHE A 61 11.56 8.28 -9.52
N GLN A 62 10.63 8.99 -10.13
CA GLN A 62 10.31 10.39 -9.82
C GLN A 62 8.80 10.60 -9.90
N GLY A 63 8.19 11.00 -8.80
CA GLY A 63 6.77 11.38 -8.76
C GLY A 63 6.02 10.73 -7.60
N VAL A 64 4.71 10.56 -7.78
CA VAL A 64 3.84 9.92 -6.79
C VAL A 64 3.98 8.41 -6.92
N ARG A 65 4.66 7.80 -5.95
CA ARG A 65 4.80 6.34 -5.91
C ARG A 65 3.50 5.71 -5.46
N LYS A 66 2.91 6.24 -4.38
CA LYS A 66 1.76 5.63 -3.72
C LYS A 66 0.71 6.64 -3.32
N LEU A 67 -0.54 6.23 -3.41
CA LEU A 67 -1.70 6.99 -3.00
C LEU A 67 -2.82 6.04 -2.60
N ARG A 68 -3.37 6.24 -1.40
CA ARG A 68 -4.49 5.47 -0.87
C ARG A 68 -5.47 6.39 -0.16
N LEU A 69 -6.74 6.19 -0.40
CA LEU A 69 -7.84 6.80 0.35
C LEU A 69 -8.61 5.70 1.07
N ASN A 70 -8.87 5.87 2.36
CA ASN A 70 -9.73 5.01 3.15
C ASN A 70 -10.93 5.79 3.68
N TYR A 71 -12.08 5.15 3.70
CA TYR A 71 -13.28 5.62 4.36
C TYR A 71 -13.82 4.50 5.26
N THR A 72 -13.86 4.72 6.56
CA THR A 72 -14.21 3.70 7.56
C THR A 72 -15.27 4.23 8.51
N THR A 73 -16.34 3.45 8.66
CA THR A 73 -17.45 3.67 9.58
C THR A 73 -17.84 2.32 10.21
N ASP A 74 -18.72 2.33 11.20
CA ASP A 74 -19.21 1.10 11.84
C ASP A 74 -19.89 0.10 10.87
N LEU A 75 -20.39 0.58 9.74
CA LEU A 75 -21.13 -0.23 8.77
C LEU A 75 -20.31 -0.62 7.54
N MET A 76 -19.21 0.09 7.28
CA MET A 76 -18.43 -0.11 6.07
C MET A 76 -17.00 0.38 6.17
N GLU A 77 -16.13 -0.31 5.44
CA GLU A 77 -14.76 0.09 5.14
C GLU A 77 -14.61 0.14 3.62
N LEU A 78 -14.01 1.20 3.10
CA LEU A 78 -13.71 1.36 1.67
C LEU A 78 -12.28 1.85 1.53
N ALA A 79 -11.49 1.18 0.71
CA ALA A 79 -10.13 1.59 0.35
C ALA A 79 -10.00 1.70 -1.16
N VAL A 80 -9.41 2.78 -1.66
CA VAL A 80 -9.13 2.98 -3.09
C VAL A 80 -7.69 3.46 -3.27
N GLY A 81 -6.99 2.93 -4.27
CA GLY A 81 -5.59 3.27 -4.55
C GLY A 81 -4.68 2.09 -4.28
N ASP A 82 -3.52 2.33 -3.67
CA ASP A 82 -2.55 1.30 -3.31
C ASP A 82 -2.96 0.58 -2.02
N ILE A 83 -3.40 -0.66 -2.17
CA ILE A 83 -3.95 -1.50 -1.11
C ILE A 83 -2.87 -2.49 -0.66
N TYR A 84 -2.63 -2.49 0.64
CA TYR A 84 -1.78 -3.44 1.35
C TYR A 84 -2.61 -3.99 2.50
N GLN A 85 -3.05 -5.24 2.37
CA GLN A 85 -3.81 -5.94 3.39
C GLN A 85 -3.58 -7.45 3.32
N ILE A 86 -3.86 -8.11 4.44
CA ILE A 86 -3.96 -9.56 4.50
C ILE A 86 -5.42 -9.92 4.23
N TRP A 87 -5.67 -10.72 3.20
CA TRP A 87 -7.03 -11.05 2.75
C TRP A 87 -7.29 -12.57 2.76
N GLY A 88 -8.51 -12.97 3.12
CA GLY A 88 -8.92 -14.39 3.18
C GLY A 88 -8.16 -15.20 4.23
N ARG A 89 -8.08 -14.69 5.48
CA ARG A 89 -7.31 -15.27 6.60
C ARG A 89 -5.80 -15.44 6.33
N GLY A 90 -5.26 -14.69 5.36
CA GLY A 90 -3.85 -14.76 4.97
C GLY A 90 -3.47 -15.95 4.09
N LEU A 91 -4.45 -16.76 3.67
CA LEU A 91 -4.23 -17.88 2.75
C LEU A 91 -4.38 -17.48 1.28
N MET A 92 -5.13 -16.41 0.98
CA MET A 92 -5.37 -15.96 -0.40
C MET A 92 -4.45 -14.82 -0.84
N LEU A 93 -4.16 -13.86 0.04
CA LEU A 93 -3.31 -12.73 -0.32
C LEU A 93 -2.63 -12.11 0.90
N ASN A 94 -1.31 -12.01 0.84
CA ASN A 94 -0.51 -11.29 1.82
C ASN A 94 0.30 -10.21 1.10
N GLN A 95 -0.07 -8.95 1.36
CA GLN A 95 0.54 -7.80 0.70
C GLN A 95 1.49 -7.09 1.62
N ILE A 96 2.71 -6.93 1.14
CA ILE A 96 3.86 -6.37 1.80
C ILE A 96 4.48 -5.36 0.85
N ASP A 97 4.86 -4.24 1.42
CA ASP A 97 5.77 -3.31 0.80
C ASP A 97 7.02 -3.19 1.66
N ASP A 98 8.17 -3.44 1.03
CA ASP A 98 9.47 -3.15 1.59
C ASP A 98 10.34 -2.49 0.52
N GLN A 99 10.44 -1.17 0.65
CA GLN A 99 11.18 -0.34 -0.28
C GLN A 99 12.70 -0.50 -0.16
N LEU A 100 13.22 -0.97 0.98
CA LEU A 100 14.66 -1.23 1.14
C LEU A 100 15.13 -2.35 0.22
N ILE A 101 14.24 -3.31 -0.04
CA ILE A 101 14.52 -4.44 -0.93
C ILE A 101 13.78 -4.38 -2.27
N ASP A 102 13.15 -3.24 -2.60
CA ASP A 102 12.30 -3.04 -3.79
C ASP A 102 11.26 -4.17 -3.96
N LEU A 103 10.68 -4.60 -2.84
CA LEU A 103 9.62 -5.61 -2.80
C LEU A 103 8.28 -4.93 -2.63
N ASP A 104 7.49 -4.90 -3.69
CA ASP A 104 6.11 -4.43 -3.65
C ASP A 104 5.22 -5.46 -4.33
N ASN A 105 4.32 -6.07 -3.56
CA ASN A 105 3.27 -6.95 -4.07
C ASN A 105 1.86 -6.40 -3.77
N GLY A 106 1.78 -5.08 -3.55
CA GLY A 106 0.54 -4.34 -3.36
C GLY A 106 -0.41 -4.46 -4.54
N LEU A 107 -1.67 -4.10 -4.28
CA LEU A 107 -2.73 -4.10 -5.27
C LEU A 107 -3.15 -2.67 -5.49
N ARG A 108 -3.09 -2.16 -6.73
CA ARG A 108 -3.71 -0.89 -7.06
C ARG A 108 -5.15 -1.12 -7.50
N GLY A 109 -6.12 -0.68 -6.71
CA GLY A 109 -7.53 -0.97 -6.95
C GLY A 109 -8.48 -0.47 -5.87
N LEU A 110 -9.50 -1.28 -5.59
CA LEU A 110 -10.57 -1.03 -4.63
C LEU A 110 -10.73 -2.24 -3.70
N ALA A 111 -10.88 -1.98 -2.41
CA ALA A 111 -11.34 -2.95 -1.42
C ALA A 111 -12.55 -2.37 -0.69
N ALA A 112 -13.56 -3.18 -0.42
CA ALA A 112 -14.68 -2.77 0.42
C ALA A 112 -15.12 -3.89 1.35
N THR A 113 -15.46 -3.52 2.57
CA THR A 113 -16.04 -4.38 3.59
C THR A 113 -17.37 -3.77 4.01
N LEU A 114 -18.41 -4.58 4.13
CA LEU A 114 -19.74 -4.19 4.59
C LEU A 114 -20.14 -5.05 5.79
N HIS A 115 -20.63 -4.41 6.83
CA HIS A 115 -21.11 -5.05 8.05
C HIS A 115 -22.63 -4.90 8.16
N ARG A 116 -23.35 -6.03 8.23
CA ARG A 116 -24.81 -6.10 8.36
C ARG A 116 -25.19 -7.15 9.39
N GLY A 117 -25.27 -6.74 10.65
CA GLY A 117 -25.61 -7.64 11.76
C GLY A 117 -24.57 -8.77 11.88
N PRO A 118 -24.96 -10.05 11.85
CA PRO A 118 -24.00 -11.16 11.92
C PRO A 118 -23.26 -11.40 10.60
N VAL A 119 -23.57 -10.67 9.53
CA VAL A 119 -22.97 -10.89 8.20
C VAL A 119 -21.93 -9.82 7.90
N THR A 120 -20.73 -10.28 7.54
CA THR A 120 -19.67 -9.43 6.99
C THR A 120 -19.38 -9.88 5.55
N GLY A 121 -19.44 -8.94 4.62
CA GLY A 121 -19.10 -9.17 3.21
C GLY A 121 -17.90 -8.34 2.81
N GLN A 122 -16.96 -8.93 2.07
CA GLN A 122 -15.77 -8.27 1.56
C GLN A 122 -15.65 -8.47 0.06
N ILE A 123 -15.16 -7.42 -0.61
CA ILE A 123 -14.76 -7.45 -2.00
C ILE A 123 -13.38 -6.81 -2.18
N LEU A 124 -12.60 -7.37 -3.10
CA LEU A 124 -11.31 -6.86 -3.49
C LEU A 124 -11.19 -6.91 -5.01
N ASN A 125 -10.82 -5.81 -5.64
CA ASN A 125 -10.57 -5.77 -7.07
C ASN A 125 -9.41 -4.84 -7.40
N GLY A 126 -8.48 -5.27 -8.24
CA GLY A 126 -7.41 -4.38 -8.68
C GLY A 126 -6.35 -5.06 -9.54
N LYS A 127 -5.25 -4.34 -9.78
CA LYS A 127 -4.11 -4.82 -10.53
C LYS A 127 -2.90 -4.94 -9.61
N ALA A 128 -2.26 -6.10 -9.62
CA ALA A 128 -1.00 -6.34 -8.94
C ALA A 128 0.14 -6.41 -9.98
N VAL A 129 1.24 -5.71 -9.71
CA VAL A 129 2.44 -5.77 -10.54
C VAL A 129 3.57 -6.30 -9.68
N LEU A 130 3.95 -7.55 -9.91
CA LEU A 130 4.99 -8.23 -9.13
C LEU A 130 6.32 -8.13 -9.88
N SER A 131 7.29 -7.51 -9.24
CA SER A 131 8.68 -7.43 -9.71
C SER A 131 9.48 -8.62 -9.15
N LYS A 132 10.25 -9.31 -10.02
CA LYS A 132 11.07 -10.47 -9.67
C LYS A 132 12.50 -10.31 -10.22
N ARG A 133 13.46 -10.98 -9.59
CA ARG A 133 14.84 -11.12 -10.07
C ARG A 133 15.08 -12.58 -10.43
N SER A 134 15.67 -12.84 -11.59
CA SER A 134 15.92 -14.20 -12.09
C SER A 134 17.18 -14.20 -12.95
N VAL A 135 18.09 -15.15 -12.74
CA VAL A 135 19.33 -15.28 -13.54
C VAL A 135 19.05 -15.88 -14.92
N GLU A 136 17.87 -16.44 -15.10
CA GLU A 136 17.38 -17.09 -16.31
C GLU A 136 16.79 -16.09 -17.32
N VAL A 137 16.59 -14.82 -16.93
CA VAL A 137 16.07 -13.74 -17.79
C VAL A 137 17.17 -12.73 -18.06
N ALA A 138 17.27 -12.26 -19.31
CA ALA A 138 18.27 -11.27 -19.73
C ALA A 138 18.21 -9.98 -18.89
N GLY A 139 19.36 -9.32 -18.72
CA GLY A 139 19.46 -8.08 -17.94
C GLY A 139 19.43 -8.29 -16.43
N PHE A 140 19.88 -9.45 -15.95
CA PHE A 140 20.05 -9.71 -14.52
C PHE A 140 20.90 -8.62 -13.86
N SER A 141 20.41 -8.17 -12.70
CA SER A 141 21.09 -7.20 -11.85
C SER A 141 20.78 -7.55 -10.41
N ASP A 142 21.81 -7.53 -9.56
CA ASP A 142 21.62 -7.69 -8.11
C ASP A 142 20.74 -6.60 -7.52
N ARG A 143 20.61 -5.48 -8.23
CA ARG A 143 19.99 -4.25 -7.73
C ARG A 143 18.65 -3.93 -8.37
N ARG A 144 18.33 -4.49 -9.53
CA ARG A 144 17.09 -4.20 -10.26
C ARG A 144 16.35 -5.47 -10.64
N SER A 145 15.04 -5.47 -10.46
CA SER A 145 14.19 -6.49 -11.04
C SER A 145 14.32 -6.49 -12.57
N ASN A 146 14.56 -7.68 -13.13
CA ASN A 146 14.66 -7.91 -14.57
C ASN A 146 13.42 -8.60 -15.16
N TYR A 147 12.41 -8.91 -14.33
CA TYR A 147 11.18 -9.55 -14.77
C TYR A 147 9.97 -9.03 -13.99
N ARG A 148 8.89 -8.68 -14.68
CA ARG A 148 7.65 -8.18 -14.06
C ARG A 148 6.43 -8.96 -14.56
N THR A 149 5.57 -9.38 -13.65
CA THR A 149 4.29 -10.02 -13.99
C THR A 149 3.12 -9.15 -13.53
N LYS A 150 2.13 -8.98 -14.39
CA LYS A 150 0.92 -8.21 -14.10
C LYS A 150 -0.25 -9.17 -13.91
N HIS A 151 -1.02 -8.99 -12.84
CA HIS A 151 -2.17 -9.83 -12.51
C HIS A 151 -3.39 -8.95 -12.23
N GLN A 152 -4.54 -9.34 -12.76
CA GLN A 152 -5.82 -8.78 -12.30
C GLN A 152 -6.30 -9.65 -11.14
N VAL A 153 -6.62 -9.02 -10.01
CA VAL A 153 -7.12 -9.70 -8.82
C VAL A 153 -8.58 -9.33 -8.65
N PHE A 154 -9.40 -10.35 -8.38
CA PHE A 154 -10.76 -10.21 -7.89
C PHE A 154 -10.97 -11.23 -6.78
N GLY A 155 -11.51 -10.78 -5.66
CA GLY A 155 -11.81 -11.62 -4.50
C GLY A 155 -13.11 -11.17 -3.85
N THR A 156 -13.86 -12.14 -3.33
CA THR A 156 -15.03 -11.90 -2.48
C THR A 156 -15.03 -12.90 -1.34
N ASP A 157 -15.32 -12.42 -0.14
CA ASP A 157 -15.40 -13.24 1.07
C ASP A 157 -16.66 -12.86 1.84
N TRP A 158 -17.30 -13.85 2.45
CA TRP A 158 -18.53 -13.66 3.22
C TRP A 158 -18.43 -14.49 4.48
N GLN A 159 -18.67 -13.84 5.62
CA GLN A 159 -18.63 -14.45 6.93
C GLN A 159 -19.97 -14.23 7.63
N ILE A 160 -20.45 -15.27 8.31
CA ILE A 160 -21.62 -15.22 9.17
C ILE A 160 -21.17 -15.61 10.58
N ASP A 161 -21.25 -14.69 11.52
CA ASP A 161 -20.93 -14.95 12.91
C ASP A 161 -22.13 -15.58 13.62
N GLY A 162 -22.00 -16.86 13.97
CA GLY A 162 -23.01 -17.58 14.75
C GLY A 162 -22.92 -17.21 16.22
N GLY A 163 -23.99 -16.65 16.79
CA GLY A 163 -24.10 -16.44 18.23
C GLY A 163 -24.16 -17.78 18.96
N HIS A 164 -23.23 -18.00 19.89
CA HIS A 164 -23.41 -19.01 20.94
C HIS A 164 -24.43 -18.46 21.94
N TYR A 165 -25.61 -19.09 22.01
CA TYR A 165 -26.56 -18.94 23.11
C TYR A 165 -26.12 -19.79 24.29
#